data_AF-A0A1Z5H7A9-F1
#
_entry.id   AF-A0A1Z5H7A9-F1
#
_cell.length_a   1.000
_cell.length_b   1.000
_cell.length_c   1.000
_cell.angle_alpha   90.00
_cell.angle_beta   90.00
_cell.angle_gamma   90.00
#
_symmetry.space_group_name_H-M   'P 1'
#
loop_
_entity.id
_entity.type
_entity.pdbx_description
1 polymer ?
#
loop_
_entity_poly.entity_id
_entity_poly.type
_entity_poly.pdbx_seq_one_letter_code
_entity_poly.pdbx_strand_id
1 'polypeptide(L)'
;MLNTNLRLTLLIGVFFSCFTGSALAQAKNHYTMYQLKNVKTAMKIFIRNGKVLCMLTVPHLKTLFMGLFYKAVIGNPEQEGIQKNGKYPVCLQCHAPTAAKDGKINLAALPIYNEGINCVTCHTISGFKGTKKAAGGLRLGTQAYEFSDTSLQGPGTNHTTPDWQHPVFQNTANPKVFKTNAVCMGCHDQRKNSNKVALCQTGDEIAASEGNTNCVSCHMPTVNGKADHSLLGGHSAEMVSKGLLMTMATVKKNKTLEVSIKLTNQLPHKFPTGAPFRNVYVKLTGYDKQGQEVWSSSQSHPVKDDKKAMFMYSLGDAEGNPAPPPKATQVLGDTRLKPHETRELKYSMARAKIAKLKAVAYYDLLLPPMKKKLVVG
;
A
#
# COMPACT_ATOMS: atom_id res chain seq x y z
N MET A 1 94.55 1.02 -38.56
CA MET A 1 94.11 -0.26 -39.15
C MET A 1 92.62 -0.14 -39.46
N LEU A 2 92.29 -0.29 -40.75
CA LEU A 2 90.96 -0.21 -41.34
C LEU A 2 90.11 -1.47 -41.04
N ASN A 3 88.80 -1.29 -40.84
CA ASN A 3 87.72 -2.03 -41.51
C ASN A 3 86.35 -1.48 -41.02
N THR A 4 85.63 -0.65 -41.77
CA THR A 4 84.65 -0.92 -42.85
C THR A 4 83.37 -1.67 -42.40
N ASN A 5 82.24 -0.94 -42.27
CA ASN A 5 81.11 -0.99 -43.21
C ASN A 5 79.80 -0.41 -42.62
N LEU A 6 79.48 0.78 -43.13
CA LEU A 6 78.19 1.30 -43.60
C LEU A 6 76.95 0.38 -43.50
N ARG A 7 75.87 0.90 -42.89
CA ARG A 7 74.55 1.04 -43.55
C ARG A 7 73.61 1.97 -42.79
N LEU A 8 73.13 2.94 -43.55
CA LEU A 8 72.17 4.00 -43.25
C LEU A 8 70.74 3.41 -43.30
N THR A 9 69.96 3.55 -42.24
CA THR A 9 68.50 3.42 -42.32
C THR A 9 67.84 4.51 -41.50
N LEU A 10 67.24 5.46 -42.23
CA LEU A 10 66.36 6.52 -41.78
C LEU A 10 65.09 5.88 -41.19
N LEU A 11 64.76 6.14 -39.93
CA LEU A 11 63.41 5.93 -39.41
C LEU A 11 63.03 6.99 -38.39
N ILE A 12 61.97 7.69 -38.75
CA ILE A 12 61.31 8.80 -38.08
C ILE A 12 60.85 8.35 -36.68
N GLY A 13 61.41 8.98 -35.65
CA GLY A 13 60.93 8.84 -34.27
C GLY A 13 59.60 9.55 -34.10
N VAL A 14 58.50 8.83 -34.29
CA VAL A 14 57.16 9.26 -33.88
C VAL A 14 57.11 9.27 -32.35
N PHE A 15 56.84 10.44 -31.79
CA PHE A 15 56.49 10.66 -30.39
C PHE A 15 55.36 9.71 -29.97
N PHE A 16 55.68 8.65 -29.22
CA PHE A 16 54.69 7.88 -28.47
C PHE A 16 54.39 8.65 -27.18
N SER A 17 53.48 9.61 -27.26
CA SER A 17 52.80 10.16 -26.08
C SER A 17 52.03 9.02 -25.43
N CYS A 18 52.59 8.49 -24.35
CA CYS A 18 51.93 7.57 -23.44
C CYS A 18 50.79 8.33 -22.73
N PHE A 19 49.66 8.47 -23.41
CA PHE A 19 48.38 8.72 -22.75
C PHE A 19 48.06 7.43 -21.97
N THR A 20 48.50 7.36 -20.73
CA THR A 20 47.82 6.52 -19.75
C THR A 20 46.45 7.12 -19.54
N GLY A 21 45.53 6.77 -20.42
CA GLY A 21 44.11 6.98 -20.23
C GLY A 21 43.76 6.29 -18.92
N SER A 22 43.62 7.07 -17.85
CA SER A 22 42.78 6.71 -16.72
C SER A 22 41.39 6.51 -17.30
N ALA A 23 41.12 5.27 -17.73
CA ALA A 23 39.79 4.73 -17.81
C ALA A 23 39.24 4.84 -16.40
N LEU A 24 38.62 5.99 -16.11
CA LEU A 24 37.55 6.07 -15.13
C LEU A 24 36.57 5.00 -15.59
N ALA A 25 36.69 3.81 -15.01
CA ALA A 25 35.64 2.84 -15.00
C ALA A 25 34.42 3.61 -14.52
N GLN A 26 33.56 3.99 -15.46
CA GLN A 26 32.28 4.58 -15.15
C GLN A 26 31.61 3.55 -14.26
N ALA A 27 31.58 3.81 -12.96
CA ALA A 27 30.90 2.95 -12.01
C ALA A 27 29.52 2.72 -12.63
N LYS A 28 29.18 1.47 -12.93
CA LYS A 28 27.83 1.08 -13.32
C LYS A 28 26.95 1.53 -12.17
N ASN A 29 26.39 2.73 -12.26
CA ASN A 29 25.46 3.26 -11.29
C ASN A 29 24.25 2.34 -11.36
N HIS A 30 24.23 1.34 -10.47
CA HIS A 30 23.12 0.40 -10.40
C HIS A 30 21.84 1.19 -10.14
N TYR A 31 20.91 1.04 -11.07
CA TYR A 31 19.68 1.82 -11.21
C TYR A 31 18.73 1.70 -10.01
N THR A 32 18.94 0.70 -9.15
CA THR A 32 18.26 0.49 -7.87
C THR A 32 18.53 1.58 -6.83
N MET A 33 19.46 2.50 -7.09
CA MET A 33 20.00 3.45 -6.09
C MET A 33 19.60 4.92 -6.28
N TYR A 34 18.73 5.26 -7.24
CA TYR A 34 18.37 6.65 -7.52
C TYR A 34 17.34 7.21 -6.53
N GLN A 35 17.80 8.06 -5.61
CA GLN A 35 17.00 8.64 -4.52
C GLN A 35 15.87 9.55 -5.01
N LEU A 36 14.82 9.67 -4.19
CA LEU A 36 13.66 10.54 -4.47
C LEU A 36 14.07 11.97 -4.82
N LYS A 37 15.01 12.56 -4.05
CA LYS A 37 15.46 13.95 -4.24
C LYS A 37 15.92 14.22 -5.68
N ASN A 38 16.54 13.24 -6.32
CA ASN A 38 17.08 13.37 -7.68
C ASN A 38 15.99 13.25 -8.75
N VAL A 39 14.87 12.58 -8.44
CA VAL A 39 13.67 12.55 -9.30
C VAL A 39 12.88 13.86 -9.16
N LYS A 40 12.79 14.44 -7.94
CA LYS A 40 12.07 15.71 -7.70
C LYS A 40 12.60 16.86 -8.54
N THR A 41 13.92 16.90 -8.75
CA THR A 41 14.59 17.96 -9.53
C THR A 41 14.23 17.91 -11.02
N ALA A 42 14.04 16.71 -11.58
CA ALA A 42 13.60 16.52 -12.97
C ALA A 42 12.08 16.70 -13.12
N MET A 43 11.32 16.26 -12.12
CA MET A 43 9.86 16.33 -12.08
C MET A 43 9.40 17.54 -11.25
N LYS A 44 9.77 18.78 -11.65
CA LYS A 44 9.41 20.04 -10.96
C LYS A 44 7.90 20.26 -10.71
N ILE A 45 7.03 19.39 -11.22
CA ILE A 45 5.56 19.52 -11.15
C ILE A 45 4.88 18.34 -10.42
N PHE A 46 5.56 17.25 -10.07
CA PHE A 46 4.90 16.08 -9.46
C PHE A 46 4.71 16.17 -7.95
N ILE A 47 5.29 17.18 -7.30
CA ILE A 47 5.22 17.34 -5.84
C ILE A 47 4.81 18.76 -5.50
N ARG A 48 3.60 19.15 -5.90
CA ARG A 48 2.89 20.24 -5.22
C ARG A 48 2.00 19.59 -4.17
N ASN A 49 2.24 19.91 -2.91
CA ASN A 49 1.47 19.54 -1.70
C ASN A 49 1.96 18.37 -0.82
N GLY A 50 3.17 17.83 -0.95
CA GLY A 50 3.75 16.97 0.11
C GLY A 50 2.87 15.81 0.62
N LYS A 51 1.93 15.32 -0.18
CA LYS A 51 0.85 14.41 0.23
C LYS A 51 0.91 13.08 -0.52
N VAL A 52 2.06 12.42 -0.50
CA VAL A 52 2.14 10.99 -0.82
C VAL A 52 2.25 10.22 0.50
N LEU A 53 1.14 10.23 1.23
CA LEU A 53 1.14 10.09 2.70
C LEU A 53 1.35 8.64 3.18
N CYS A 54 1.18 7.64 2.32
CA CYS A 54 1.26 6.23 2.71
C CYS A 54 2.44 5.46 2.06
N MET A 55 2.89 5.91 0.89
CA MET A 55 3.96 5.25 0.11
C MET A 55 5.33 5.93 0.23
N LEU A 56 5.38 7.27 0.33
CA LEU A 56 6.62 8.07 0.27
C LEU A 56 6.98 8.84 1.54
N THR A 57 6.08 8.96 2.52
CA THR A 57 6.36 9.72 3.75
C THR A 57 6.29 8.80 4.96
N VAL A 58 7.45 8.66 5.60
CA VAL A 58 7.77 7.68 6.64
C VAL A 58 7.87 6.27 6.03
N PRO A 59 9.02 5.58 6.18
CA PRO A 59 9.10 4.16 5.85
C PRO A 59 7.87 3.50 6.45
N HIS A 60 7.14 2.67 5.71
CA HIS A 60 5.97 2.01 6.26
C HIS A 60 6.35 1.34 7.60
N LEU A 61 7.60 0.84 7.70
CA LEU A 61 8.26 0.29 8.89
C LEU A 61 8.65 1.26 10.02
N LYS A 62 8.63 2.57 9.81
CA LYS A 62 8.78 3.59 10.87
C LYS A 62 7.43 4.21 11.28
N THR A 63 6.32 3.87 10.61
CA THR A 63 5.00 4.15 11.18
C THR A 63 4.87 3.36 12.48
N LEU A 64 4.39 4.01 13.54
CA LEU A 64 4.33 3.44 14.90
C LEU A 64 3.79 2.00 14.86
N PHE A 65 2.73 1.76 14.09
CA PHE A 65 2.11 0.45 14.03
C PHE A 65 2.92 -0.62 13.27
N MET A 66 3.29 -0.36 12.01
CA MET A 66 3.98 -1.37 11.20
C MET A 66 5.41 -1.58 11.70
N GLY A 67 6.07 -0.55 12.25
CA GLY A 67 7.36 -0.69 12.91
C GLY A 67 7.31 -1.55 14.17
N LEU A 68 6.32 -1.34 15.04
CA LEU A 68 6.11 -2.21 16.20
C LEU A 68 5.80 -3.65 15.77
N PHE A 69 4.96 -3.83 14.75
CA PHE A 69 4.64 -5.16 14.23
C PHE A 69 5.85 -5.86 13.61
N TYR A 70 6.65 -5.14 12.83
CA TYR A 70 7.87 -5.69 12.24
C TYR A 70 8.90 -6.03 13.32
N LYS A 71 9.10 -5.16 14.31
CA LYS A 71 10.00 -5.43 15.44
C LYS A 71 9.56 -6.65 16.25
N ALA A 72 8.25 -6.82 16.44
CA ALA A 72 7.69 -7.98 17.15
C ALA A 72 7.76 -9.28 16.34
N VAL A 73 7.67 -9.22 15.01
CA VAL A 73 7.60 -10.43 14.16
C VAL A 73 8.96 -10.83 13.59
N ILE A 74 9.80 -9.86 13.22
CA ILE A 74 11.11 -10.02 12.57
C ILE A 74 12.23 -9.57 13.50
N GLY A 75 12.23 -8.31 13.93
CA GLY A 75 13.30 -7.73 14.78
C GLY A 75 13.66 -6.29 14.36
N ASN A 76 14.85 -5.82 14.76
CA ASN A 76 15.30 -4.45 14.48
C ASN A 76 15.52 -4.23 12.96
N PRO A 77 14.80 -3.29 12.30
CA PRO A 77 14.96 -3.04 10.86
C PRO A 77 16.29 -2.36 10.48
N GLU A 78 17.09 -1.93 11.45
CA GLU A 78 18.40 -1.28 11.25
C GLU A 78 19.58 -2.25 11.44
N GLN A 79 19.29 -3.55 11.58
CA GLN A 79 20.30 -4.60 11.74
C GLN A 79 20.27 -5.55 10.56
N GLU A 80 21.45 -5.84 9.99
CA GLU A 80 21.59 -6.81 8.91
C GLU A 80 21.46 -8.24 9.45
N GLY A 81 21.06 -9.18 8.60
CA GLY A 81 21.03 -10.60 8.96
C GLY A 81 19.87 -11.04 9.88
N ILE A 82 18.97 -10.12 10.30
CA ILE A 82 17.78 -10.50 11.07
C ILE A 82 16.81 -11.27 10.19
N GLN A 83 16.77 -12.58 10.40
CA GLN A 83 15.90 -13.50 9.68
C GLN A 83 15.01 -14.25 10.65
N LYS A 84 13.80 -14.58 10.18
CA LYS A 84 12.89 -15.48 10.90
C LYS A 84 12.98 -16.87 10.26
N ASN A 85 13.38 -17.87 11.05
CA ASN A 85 13.56 -19.25 10.59
C ASN A 85 14.50 -19.37 9.37
N GLY A 86 15.59 -18.58 9.36
CA GLY A 86 16.56 -18.56 8.25
C GLY A 86 16.00 -18.01 6.93
N LYS A 87 14.83 -17.36 6.95
CA LYS A 87 14.21 -16.80 5.74
C LYS A 87 14.32 -15.29 5.71
N TYR A 88 14.56 -14.78 4.50
CA TYR A 88 14.52 -13.36 4.20
C TYR A 88 13.18 -12.74 4.64
N PRO A 89 13.17 -11.56 5.29
CA PRO A 89 11.95 -10.90 5.74
C PRO A 89 11.02 -10.54 4.58
N VAL A 90 10.00 -11.36 4.37
CA VAL A 90 9.02 -11.20 3.27
C VAL A 90 8.29 -9.85 3.29
N CYS A 91 8.22 -9.19 4.45
CA CYS A 91 7.67 -7.84 4.60
C CYS A 91 8.37 -6.81 3.70
N LEU A 92 9.68 -6.93 3.51
CA LEU A 92 10.47 -5.97 2.75
C LEU A 92 10.14 -6.02 1.26
N GLN A 93 9.65 -7.17 0.76
CA GLN A 93 9.21 -7.32 -0.63
C GLN A 93 8.12 -6.29 -1.00
N CYS A 94 7.27 -5.89 -0.03
CA CYS A 94 6.21 -4.90 -0.23
C CYS A 94 6.43 -3.57 0.50
N HIS A 95 7.31 -3.50 1.51
CA HIS A 95 7.45 -2.32 2.37
C HIS A 95 8.81 -1.61 2.29
N ALA A 96 9.83 -2.27 1.73
CA ALA A 96 11.14 -1.70 1.41
C ALA A 96 11.73 -2.41 0.16
N PRO A 97 11.04 -2.30 -1.00
CA PRO A 97 11.33 -3.09 -2.19
C PRO A 97 12.72 -2.81 -2.79
N THR A 98 13.25 -1.61 -2.64
CA THR A 98 14.63 -1.27 -3.05
C THR A 98 15.65 -2.12 -2.27
N ALA A 99 15.50 -2.20 -0.94
CA ALA A 99 16.31 -3.09 -0.11
C ALA A 99 16.11 -4.57 -0.49
N ALA A 100 14.87 -4.97 -0.76
CA ALA A 100 14.56 -6.34 -1.15
C ALA A 100 15.13 -6.77 -2.50
N LYS A 101 15.21 -5.85 -3.47
CA LYS A 101 15.89 -6.10 -4.76
C LYS A 101 17.38 -6.34 -4.58
N ASP A 102 18.00 -5.65 -3.62
CA ASP A 102 19.43 -5.80 -3.30
C ASP A 102 19.71 -6.90 -2.27
N GLY A 103 18.68 -7.61 -1.79
CA GLY A 103 18.79 -8.66 -0.77
C GLY A 103 19.22 -8.15 0.61
N LYS A 104 19.03 -6.85 0.89
CA LYS A 104 19.45 -6.19 2.14
C LYS A 104 18.31 -6.07 3.14
N ILE A 105 18.64 -6.21 4.42
CA ILE A 105 17.68 -6.11 5.52
C ILE A 105 17.85 -4.80 6.29
N ASN A 106 19.08 -4.32 6.46
CA ASN A 106 19.37 -3.07 7.17
C ASN A 106 18.89 -1.86 6.36
N LEU A 107 17.74 -1.30 6.77
CA LEU A 107 17.13 -0.16 6.09
C LEU A 107 17.87 1.15 6.34
N ALA A 108 18.77 1.20 7.32
CA ALA A 108 19.62 2.36 7.58
C ALA A 108 20.91 2.34 6.74
N ALA A 109 21.24 1.22 6.09
CA ALA A 109 22.48 1.09 5.32
C ALA A 109 22.57 2.07 4.15
N LEU A 110 21.44 2.35 3.49
CA LEU A 110 21.35 3.29 2.37
C LEU A 110 20.05 4.10 2.46
N PRO A 111 20.08 5.43 2.20
CA PRO A 111 18.88 6.26 2.34
C PRO A 111 17.68 5.76 1.52
N ILE A 112 17.92 5.19 0.34
CA ILE A 112 16.88 4.68 -0.55
C ILE A 112 16.14 3.45 -0.01
N TYR A 113 16.77 2.67 0.88
CA TYR A 113 16.10 1.56 1.56
C TYR A 113 15.05 2.06 2.55
N ASN A 114 15.25 3.28 3.03
CA ASN A 114 14.35 3.96 3.96
C ASN A 114 13.31 4.86 3.25
N GLU A 115 13.23 4.84 1.91
CA GLU A 115 12.22 5.61 1.16
C GLU A 115 10.89 4.84 0.97
N GLY A 116 10.83 3.57 1.37
CA GLY A 116 9.63 2.74 1.22
C GLY A 116 9.32 2.42 -0.25
N ILE A 117 8.07 2.63 -0.67
CA ILE A 117 7.65 2.44 -2.07
C ILE A 117 7.93 3.75 -2.82
N ASN A 118 9.10 3.85 -3.46
CA ASN A 118 9.54 5.08 -4.12
C ASN A 118 9.28 5.12 -5.64
N CYS A 119 9.64 6.22 -6.30
CA CYS A 119 9.41 6.40 -7.74
C CYS A 119 10.01 5.25 -8.56
N VAL A 120 11.29 4.93 -8.33
CA VAL A 120 11.99 3.89 -9.08
C VAL A 120 11.52 2.49 -8.72
N THR A 121 10.90 2.29 -7.57
CA THR A 121 10.24 1.01 -7.23
C THR A 121 9.15 0.69 -8.25
N CYS A 122 8.23 1.62 -8.50
CA CYS A 122 7.11 1.40 -9.40
C CYS A 122 7.53 1.63 -10.85
N HIS A 123 8.19 2.76 -11.13
CA HIS A 123 8.60 3.16 -12.47
C HIS A 123 9.80 2.40 -13.02
N THR A 124 10.26 1.32 -12.39
CA THR A 124 11.15 0.35 -13.06
C THR A 124 10.45 -0.96 -13.39
N ILE A 125 9.17 -1.15 -13.07
CA ILE A 125 8.46 -2.41 -13.35
C ILE A 125 8.27 -2.56 -14.87
N SER A 126 9.04 -3.49 -15.48
CA SER A 126 8.97 -3.79 -16.91
C SER A 126 7.95 -4.88 -17.23
N GLY A 127 7.65 -5.76 -16.27
CA GLY A 127 6.74 -6.88 -16.47
C GLY A 127 6.06 -7.32 -15.17
N PHE A 128 4.83 -7.83 -15.28
CA PHE A 128 4.11 -8.46 -14.18
C PHE A 128 3.99 -9.96 -14.42
N LYS A 129 4.60 -10.76 -13.56
CA LYS A 129 4.65 -12.22 -13.65
C LYS A 129 3.42 -12.90 -13.04
N GLY A 130 2.52 -12.14 -12.44
CA GLY A 130 1.45 -12.65 -11.59
C GLY A 130 1.93 -13.05 -10.19
N THR A 131 1.00 -13.06 -9.25
CA THR A 131 1.24 -13.34 -7.83
C THR A 131 1.23 -14.83 -7.48
N LYS A 132 0.75 -15.71 -8.36
CA LYS A 132 0.70 -17.16 -8.12
C LYS A 132 1.88 -17.87 -8.79
N LYS A 133 2.58 -18.72 -8.03
CA LYS A 133 3.66 -19.58 -8.57
C LYS A 133 3.07 -20.86 -9.18
N ALA A 134 3.68 -21.38 -10.24
CA ALA A 134 3.24 -22.60 -10.91
C ALA A 134 3.23 -23.82 -9.97
N ALA A 135 4.26 -23.98 -9.14
CA ALA A 135 4.37 -25.04 -8.13
C ALA A 135 3.56 -24.77 -6.84
N GLY A 136 2.70 -23.75 -6.82
CA GLY A 136 1.96 -23.32 -5.64
C GLY A 136 2.68 -22.27 -4.78
N GLY A 137 1.91 -21.53 -4.00
CA GLY A 137 2.38 -20.39 -3.20
C GLY A 137 2.37 -19.05 -3.94
N LEU A 138 2.78 -17.99 -3.24
CA LEU A 138 2.68 -16.61 -3.71
C LEU A 138 4.04 -15.99 -4.06
N ARG A 139 4.06 -15.15 -5.10
CA ARG A 139 5.08 -14.13 -5.35
C ARG A 139 4.57 -12.84 -4.72
N LEU A 140 5.21 -12.40 -3.64
CA LEU A 140 4.82 -11.20 -2.92
C LEU A 140 5.74 -10.04 -3.31
N GLY A 141 5.16 -8.86 -3.48
CA GLY A 141 5.86 -7.62 -3.76
C GLY A 141 6.75 -7.71 -5.00
N THR A 142 8.01 -7.31 -4.88
CA THR A 142 8.97 -7.33 -6.00
C THR A 142 9.15 -8.70 -6.64
N GLN A 143 8.88 -9.80 -5.93
CA GLN A 143 8.96 -11.14 -6.51
C GLN A 143 7.94 -11.36 -7.65
N ALA A 144 6.84 -10.60 -7.66
CA ALA A 144 5.80 -10.69 -8.69
C ALA A 144 6.15 -9.92 -9.97
N TYR A 145 7.27 -9.19 -9.99
CA TYR A 145 7.62 -8.26 -11.05
C TYR A 145 8.95 -8.60 -11.71
N GLU A 146 9.11 -8.08 -12.93
CA GLU A 146 10.38 -7.86 -13.61
C GLU A 146 10.68 -6.37 -13.55
N PHE A 147 11.96 -6.02 -13.53
CA PHE A 147 12.39 -4.64 -13.45
C PHE A 147 13.34 -4.31 -14.60
N SER A 148 13.16 -3.13 -15.20
CA SER A 148 14.11 -2.53 -16.12
C SER A 148 15.22 -1.88 -15.31
N ASP A 149 16.44 -2.19 -15.67
CA ASP A 149 17.61 -1.45 -15.21
C ASP A 149 17.82 -0.23 -16.10
N THR A 150 17.59 -0.30 -17.41
CA THR A 150 18.02 0.77 -18.33
C THR A 150 17.01 1.89 -18.56
N SER A 151 15.75 1.74 -18.13
CA SER A 151 14.70 2.72 -18.45
C SER A 151 13.57 2.80 -17.43
N LEU A 152 13.05 4.02 -17.25
CA LEU A 152 11.83 4.25 -16.48
C LEU A 152 10.60 3.86 -17.32
N GLN A 153 9.65 3.21 -16.66
CA GLN A 153 8.44 2.65 -17.22
C GLN A 153 7.26 3.54 -16.86
N GLY A 154 6.32 3.72 -17.78
CA GLY A 154 5.11 4.48 -17.54
C GLY A 154 3.98 4.12 -18.50
N PRO A 155 2.78 4.73 -18.37
CA PRO A 155 1.64 4.38 -19.21
C PRO A 155 1.82 4.72 -20.70
N GLY A 156 2.82 5.54 -21.04
CA GLY A 156 3.01 6.13 -22.36
C GLY A 156 1.99 7.23 -22.66
N THR A 157 2.45 8.33 -23.23
CA THR A 157 1.60 9.32 -23.92
C THR A 157 1.80 9.16 -25.42
N ASN A 158 0.88 9.64 -26.26
CA ASN A 158 1.27 10.01 -27.61
C ASN A 158 2.47 10.96 -27.48
N HIS A 159 3.51 10.78 -28.29
CA HIS A 159 4.82 11.45 -28.18
C HIS A 159 4.76 12.95 -28.53
N THR A 160 3.70 13.65 -28.12
CA THR A 160 3.32 14.98 -28.59
C THR A 160 3.92 16.12 -27.75
N THR A 161 4.70 15.83 -26.71
CA THR A 161 5.41 16.86 -25.93
C THR A 161 6.88 16.49 -25.71
N PRO A 162 7.84 17.42 -25.95
CA PRO A 162 9.28 17.20 -25.74
C PRO A 162 9.69 16.90 -24.28
N ASP A 163 8.86 17.29 -23.31
CA ASP A 163 9.11 17.14 -21.86
C ASP A 163 8.99 15.71 -21.33
N TRP A 164 8.92 14.71 -22.22
CA TRP A 164 8.78 13.31 -21.84
C TRP A 164 10.11 12.63 -21.50
N GLN A 165 11.28 13.22 -21.76
CA GLN A 165 12.56 12.57 -21.44
C GLN A 165 13.07 12.99 -20.06
N HIS A 166 13.35 12.01 -19.18
CA HIS A 166 14.05 12.29 -17.94
C HIS A 166 15.53 12.58 -18.27
N PRO A 167 16.15 13.63 -17.71
CA PRO A 167 17.50 14.07 -18.09
C PRO A 167 18.59 12.99 -17.87
N VAL A 168 18.29 12.00 -17.03
CA VAL A 168 19.21 10.89 -16.69
C VAL A 168 18.72 9.53 -17.23
N PHE A 169 17.42 9.36 -17.52
CA PHE A 169 16.84 8.05 -17.80
C PHE A 169 16.04 8.06 -19.10
N GLN A 170 16.24 7.04 -19.92
CA GLN A 170 15.31 6.76 -21.00
C GLN A 170 13.96 6.38 -20.41
N ASN A 171 12.89 6.86 -21.02
CA ASN A 171 11.54 6.45 -20.69
C ASN A 171 11.07 5.38 -21.68
N THR A 172 10.26 4.44 -21.22
CA THR A 172 9.68 3.36 -22.01
C THR A 172 8.18 3.28 -21.74
N ALA A 173 7.39 3.28 -22.81
CA ALA A 173 5.95 3.11 -22.71
C ALA A 173 5.61 1.65 -22.38
N ASN A 174 4.90 1.45 -21.27
CA ASN A 174 4.44 0.16 -20.78
C ASN A 174 2.96 0.25 -20.30
N PRO A 175 2.01 0.53 -21.21
CA PRO A 175 0.60 0.63 -20.86
C PRO A 175 0.02 -0.67 -20.27
N LYS A 176 0.57 -1.83 -20.64
CA LYS A 176 0.12 -3.14 -20.13
C LYS A 176 0.24 -3.23 -18.60
N VAL A 177 1.32 -2.67 -18.04
CA VAL A 177 1.51 -2.61 -16.58
C VAL A 177 0.82 -1.37 -15.99
N PHE A 178 1.04 -0.18 -16.56
CA PHE A 178 0.71 1.08 -15.91
C PHE A 178 -0.71 1.61 -16.15
N LYS A 179 -1.48 1.02 -17.07
CA LYS A 179 -2.92 1.32 -17.25
C LYS A 179 -3.83 0.26 -16.64
N THR A 180 -3.27 -0.75 -15.98
CA THR A 180 -4.01 -1.89 -15.43
C THR A 180 -3.67 -2.12 -13.95
N ASN A 181 -4.38 -3.06 -13.32
CA ASN A 181 -4.10 -3.45 -11.93
C ASN A 181 -2.72 -4.11 -11.74
N ALA A 182 -2.05 -4.50 -12.83
CA ALA A 182 -0.75 -5.17 -12.77
C ALA A 182 0.27 -4.39 -11.93
N VAL A 183 0.33 -3.05 -12.05
CA VAL A 183 1.24 -2.21 -11.26
C VAL A 183 0.99 -2.27 -9.74
N CYS A 184 -0.19 -2.70 -9.30
CA CYS A 184 -0.58 -2.76 -7.89
C CYS A 184 -0.50 -4.18 -7.29
N MET A 185 -0.84 -5.19 -8.09
CA MET A 185 -1.24 -6.52 -7.59
C MET A 185 -0.11 -7.32 -6.92
N GLY A 186 1.17 -7.10 -7.25
CA GLY A 186 2.26 -7.77 -6.55
C GLY A 186 2.27 -7.48 -5.04
N CYS A 187 1.88 -6.26 -4.65
CA CYS A 187 1.78 -5.85 -3.24
C CYS A 187 0.36 -5.98 -2.68
N HIS A 188 -0.66 -5.78 -3.52
CA HIS A 188 -2.05 -5.60 -3.09
C HIS A 188 -2.99 -6.78 -3.39
N ASP A 189 -2.55 -7.84 -4.08
CA ASP A 189 -3.43 -9.00 -4.35
C ASP A 189 -3.76 -9.77 -3.07
N GLN A 190 -2.78 -10.51 -2.53
CA GLN A 190 -2.96 -11.40 -1.40
C GLN A 190 -1.74 -11.48 -0.50
N ARG A 191 -1.97 -11.73 0.79
CA ARG A 191 -0.95 -12.17 1.74
C ARG A 191 -1.56 -13.16 2.71
N LYS A 192 -0.93 -14.33 2.86
CA LYS A 192 -1.30 -15.34 3.85
C LYS A 192 -0.29 -15.37 5.01
N ASN A 193 -0.69 -15.85 6.18
CA ASN A 193 0.24 -16.17 7.27
C ASN A 193 0.86 -17.56 7.08
N SER A 194 1.69 -18.01 8.03
CA SER A 194 2.33 -19.34 7.99
C SER A 194 1.33 -20.50 8.02
N ASN A 195 0.14 -20.28 8.60
CA ASN A 195 -0.96 -21.25 8.65
C ASN A 195 -1.87 -21.16 7.41
N LYS A 196 -1.43 -20.47 6.34
CA LYS A 196 -2.15 -20.29 5.07
C LYS A 196 -3.47 -19.51 5.19
N VAL A 197 -3.74 -18.87 6.32
CA VAL A 197 -4.89 -17.98 6.50
C VAL A 197 -4.65 -16.67 5.77
N ALA A 198 -5.63 -16.22 4.99
CA ALA A 198 -5.57 -14.93 4.30
C ALA A 198 -5.55 -13.78 5.33
N LEU A 199 -4.62 -12.85 5.17
CA LEU A 199 -4.49 -11.64 5.97
C LEU A 199 -4.84 -10.40 5.16
N CYS A 200 -4.39 -10.36 3.90
CA CYS A 200 -4.80 -9.40 2.89
C CYS A 200 -5.31 -10.20 1.69
N GLN A 201 -6.39 -9.74 1.07
CA GLN A 201 -7.09 -10.46 0.00
C GLN A 201 -7.84 -9.51 -0.94
N THR A 202 -7.32 -8.29 -1.14
CA THR A 202 -7.97 -7.29 -2.01
C THR A 202 -8.11 -7.81 -3.45
N GLY A 203 -7.15 -8.59 -3.96
CA GLY A 203 -7.25 -9.15 -5.30
C GLY A 203 -8.39 -10.16 -5.45
N ASP A 204 -8.61 -11.04 -4.47
CA ASP A 204 -9.76 -11.95 -4.46
C ASP A 204 -11.09 -11.18 -4.33
N GLU A 205 -11.11 -10.12 -3.50
CA GLU A 205 -12.29 -9.28 -3.34
C GLU A 205 -12.66 -8.56 -4.65
N ILE A 206 -11.66 -8.06 -5.39
CA ILE A 206 -11.85 -7.42 -6.69
C ILE A 206 -12.27 -8.43 -7.76
N ALA A 207 -11.66 -9.61 -7.79
CA ALA A 207 -12.00 -10.65 -8.76
C ALA A 207 -13.44 -11.14 -8.63
N ALA A 208 -14.03 -11.02 -7.43
CA ALA A 208 -15.42 -11.34 -7.16
C ALA A 208 -16.39 -10.16 -7.40
N SER A 209 -15.90 -8.98 -7.81
CA SER A 209 -16.72 -7.80 -8.03
C SER A 209 -17.14 -7.67 -9.49
N GLU A 210 -18.37 -7.18 -9.68
CA GLU A 210 -18.85 -6.69 -10.97
C GLU A 210 -18.44 -5.23 -11.18
N GLY A 211 -18.42 -4.76 -12.44
CA GLY A 211 -18.13 -3.37 -12.78
C GLY A 211 -16.65 -3.02 -12.98
N ASN A 212 -16.32 -1.72 -12.92
CA ASN A 212 -14.95 -1.25 -13.12
C ASN A 212 -14.08 -1.56 -11.89
N THR A 213 -13.10 -2.44 -12.08
CA THR A 213 -12.18 -2.93 -11.06
C THR A 213 -10.78 -2.32 -11.16
N ASN A 214 -10.60 -1.29 -12.01
CA ASN A 214 -9.29 -0.70 -12.25
C ASN A 214 -8.85 0.19 -11.06
N CYS A 215 -7.80 -0.24 -10.35
CA CYS A 215 -7.23 0.49 -9.22
C CYS A 215 -6.78 1.90 -9.62
N VAL A 216 -6.16 2.04 -10.80
CA VAL A 216 -5.55 3.30 -11.26
C VAL A 216 -6.62 4.37 -11.48
N SER A 217 -7.80 4.02 -11.98
CA SER A 217 -8.86 5.01 -12.23
C SER A 217 -9.40 5.67 -10.97
N CYS A 218 -9.39 4.96 -9.83
CA CYS A 218 -9.90 5.50 -8.57
C CYS A 218 -8.79 6.04 -7.66
N HIS A 219 -7.62 5.37 -7.62
CA HIS A 219 -6.52 5.73 -6.72
C HIS A 219 -5.46 6.63 -7.35
N MET A 220 -5.42 6.73 -8.68
CA MET A 220 -4.57 7.66 -9.42
C MET A 220 -5.38 8.48 -10.44
N PRO A 221 -6.46 9.16 -10.01
CA PRO A 221 -7.31 9.89 -10.93
C PRO A 221 -6.53 11.02 -11.61
N THR A 222 -6.94 11.37 -12.83
CA THR A 222 -6.35 12.51 -13.53
C THR A 222 -6.83 13.81 -12.90
N VAL A 223 -5.92 14.57 -12.29
CA VAL A 223 -6.15 15.90 -11.73
C VAL A 223 -5.28 16.90 -12.50
N ASN A 224 -5.89 17.93 -13.10
CA ASN A 224 -5.19 18.92 -13.93
C ASN A 224 -4.33 18.29 -15.04
N GLY A 225 -4.89 17.28 -15.73
CA GLY A 225 -4.23 16.60 -16.85
C GLY A 225 -3.11 15.62 -16.45
N LYS A 226 -2.90 15.33 -15.16
CA LYS A 226 -1.87 14.40 -14.67
C LYS A 226 -2.45 13.40 -13.68
N ALA A 227 -1.92 12.18 -13.67
CA ALA A 227 -2.31 11.17 -12.67
C ALA A 227 -1.88 11.61 -11.27
N ASP A 228 -2.82 11.67 -10.33
CA ASP A 228 -2.53 11.93 -8.93
C ASP A 228 -1.81 10.72 -8.32
N HIS A 229 -0.69 10.98 -7.65
CA HIS A 229 0.11 9.94 -6.98
C HIS A 229 -0.09 9.97 -5.45
N SER A 230 -1.11 10.68 -4.95
CA SER A 230 -1.45 10.71 -3.52
C SER A 230 -1.84 9.33 -2.98
N LEU A 231 -2.45 8.47 -3.82
CA LEU A 231 -2.76 7.06 -3.55
C LEU A 231 -3.46 6.87 -2.19
N LEU A 232 -4.44 7.75 -1.93
CA LEU A 232 -5.10 7.83 -0.64
C LEU A 232 -5.91 6.56 -0.34
N GLY A 233 -6.04 6.26 0.95
CA GLY A 233 -6.80 5.12 1.48
C GLY A 233 -7.18 5.36 2.93
N GLY A 234 -7.08 4.33 3.78
CA GLY A 234 -7.52 4.37 5.18
C GLY A 234 -6.89 5.46 6.08
N HIS A 235 -5.76 6.05 5.70
CA HIS A 235 -5.12 7.17 6.43
C HIS A 235 -5.62 8.56 5.98
N SER A 236 -6.62 8.63 5.09
CA SER A 236 -7.26 9.88 4.67
C SER A 236 -8.75 9.82 5.00
N ALA A 237 -9.19 10.65 5.94
CA ALA A 237 -10.61 10.73 6.30
C ALA A 237 -11.47 11.12 5.10
N GLU A 238 -10.98 12.02 4.25
CA GLU A 238 -11.66 12.45 3.02
C GLU A 238 -11.85 11.28 2.03
N MET A 239 -10.83 10.43 1.87
CA MET A 239 -10.94 9.26 1.00
C MET A 239 -11.88 8.20 1.59
N VAL A 240 -11.77 7.95 2.90
CA VAL A 240 -12.64 7.00 3.62
C VAL A 240 -14.11 7.41 3.50
N SER A 241 -14.43 8.70 3.64
CA SER A 241 -15.82 9.19 3.52
C SER A 241 -16.41 9.01 2.13
N LYS A 242 -15.58 8.97 1.07
CA LYS A 242 -16.04 8.72 -0.31
C LYS A 242 -16.37 7.24 -0.55
N GLY A 243 -15.78 6.32 0.23
CA GLY A 243 -15.98 4.88 0.05
C GLY A 243 -17.30 4.33 0.58
N LEU A 244 -18.02 5.10 1.40
CA LEU A 244 -19.24 4.67 2.07
C LEU A 244 -20.34 5.71 1.94
N LEU A 245 -21.41 5.38 1.22
CA LEU A 245 -22.64 6.16 1.24
C LEU A 245 -23.51 5.69 2.41
N MET A 246 -23.88 6.62 3.30
CA MET A 246 -24.74 6.33 4.45
C MET A 246 -26.00 7.19 4.40
N THR A 247 -27.16 6.55 4.49
CA THR A 247 -28.46 7.24 4.61
C THR A 247 -29.22 6.72 5.82
N MET A 248 -30.10 7.56 6.37
CA MET A 248 -30.92 7.21 7.54
C MET A 248 -32.38 7.59 7.26
N ALA A 249 -33.28 6.64 7.47
CA ALA A 249 -34.71 6.82 7.41
C ALA A 249 -35.34 6.48 8.77
N THR A 250 -36.44 7.16 9.10
CA THR A 250 -37.14 6.97 10.37
C THR A 250 -38.63 6.84 10.16
N VAL A 251 -39.26 5.89 10.84
CA VAL A 251 -40.73 5.71 10.86
C VAL A 251 -41.22 5.78 12.30
N LYS A 252 -42.18 6.67 12.56
CA LYS A 252 -42.82 6.81 13.88
C LYS A 252 -43.96 5.79 13.97
N LYS A 253 -43.96 4.94 15.00
CA LYS A 253 -45.05 3.98 15.28
C LYS A 253 -45.48 4.08 16.74
N ASN A 254 -46.63 4.68 17.03
CA ASN A 254 -47.13 4.87 18.40
C ASN A 254 -46.04 5.41 19.36
N LYS A 255 -45.60 4.58 20.32
CA LYS A 255 -44.57 4.89 21.32
C LYS A 255 -43.13 4.58 20.87
N THR A 256 -42.95 3.94 19.71
CA THR A 256 -41.64 3.57 19.17
C THR A 256 -41.23 4.42 17.97
N LEU A 257 -39.93 4.47 17.76
CA LEU A 257 -39.28 5.05 16.60
C LEU A 257 -38.44 3.95 15.94
N GLU A 258 -38.84 3.59 14.72
CA GLU A 258 -38.09 2.65 13.88
C GLU A 258 -37.08 3.46 13.06
N VAL A 259 -35.82 3.03 13.08
CA VAL A 259 -34.71 3.67 12.35
C VAL A 259 -34.07 2.64 11.44
N SER A 260 -33.92 3.01 10.18
CA SER A 260 -33.17 2.24 9.18
C SER A 260 -31.97 3.05 8.74
N ILE A 261 -30.77 2.49 8.87
CA ILE A 261 -29.52 3.05 8.37
C ILE A 261 -29.04 2.17 7.23
N LYS A 262 -28.98 2.72 6.01
CA LYS A 262 -28.42 2.02 4.86
C LYS A 262 -26.97 2.43 4.66
N LEU A 263 -26.11 1.45 4.47
CA LEU A 263 -24.68 1.56 4.26
C LEU A 263 -24.35 0.93 2.92
N THR A 264 -23.98 1.75 1.93
CA THR A 264 -23.62 1.29 0.60
C THR A 264 -22.12 1.45 0.39
N ASN A 265 -21.42 0.33 0.23
CA ASN A 265 -20.04 0.31 -0.20
C ASN A 265 -19.96 0.76 -1.67
N GLN A 266 -19.22 1.84 -1.93
CA GLN A 266 -19.06 2.38 -3.28
C GLN A 266 -17.92 1.69 -4.06
N LEU A 267 -17.24 0.72 -3.45
CA LEU A 267 -15.96 0.19 -3.92
C LEU A 267 -16.11 -1.23 -4.52
N PRO A 268 -15.27 -1.59 -5.51
CA PRO A 268 -15.22 -2.92 -6.10
C PRO A 268 -14.43 -3.94 -5.26
N HIS A 269 -14.14 -3.61 -4.01
CA HIS A 269 -13.50 -4.48 -3.03
C HIS A 269 -14.21 -4.31 -1.70
N LYS A 270 -13.87 -5.11 -0.68
CA LYS A 270 -14.55 -4.96 0.61
C LYS A 270 -14.26 -3.59 1.23
N PHE A 271 -15.20 -3.10 2.03
CA PHE A 271 -15.00 -1.92 2.86
C PHE A 271 -15.03 -2.32 4.35
N PRO A 272 -13.88 -2.22 5.06
CA PRO A 272 -12.53 -1.89 4.56
C PRO A 272 -11.74 -3.09 3.97
N THR A 273 -10.97 -2.88 2.91
CA THR A 273 -10.05 -3.90 2.34
C THR A 273 -8.64 -3.82 2.94
N GLY A 274 -7.76 -4.74 2.55
CA GLY A 274 -6.34 -4.71 2.82
C GLY A 274 -5.98 -5.39 4.14
N ALA A 275 -5.44 -4.62 5.08
CA ALA A 275 -4.93 -5.18 6.33
C ALA A 275 -6.06 -5.74 7.23
N PRO A 276 -5.85 -6.88 7.91
CA PRO A 276 -6.94 -7.63 8.54
C PRO A 276 -7.52 -6.95 9.79
N PHE A 277 -6.85 -5.91 10.29
CA PHE A 277 -7.26 -5.16 11.48
C PHE A 277 -8.08 -3.90 11.16
N ARG A 278 -8.25 -3.57 9.87
CA ARG A 278 -9.12 -2.46 9.46
C ARG A 278 -10.56 -2.83 9.79
N ASN A 279 -11.30 -1.87 10.34
CA ASN A 279 -12.68 -2.10 10.69
C ASN A 279 -13.50 -0.82 10.62
N VAL A 280 -14.81 -0.98 10.45
CA VAL A 280 -15.78 0.10 10.47
C VAL A 280 -16.87 -0.26 11.47
N TYR A 281 -17.39 0.74 12.19
CA TYR A 281 -18.58 0.53 13.00
C TYR A 281 -19.50 1.74 12.96
N VAL A 282 -20.80 1.49 13.15
CA VAL A 282 -21.81 2.55 13.22
C VAL A 282 -22.29 2.72 14.66
N LYS A 283 -22.41 3.97 15.11
CA LYS A 283 -23.14 4.31 16.33
C LYS A 283 -24.34 5.18 15.98
N LEU A 284 -25.51 4.78 16.46
CA LEU A 284 -26.72 5.59 16.42
C LEU A 284 -26.97 6.14 17.82
N THR A 285 -27.10 7.45 17.92
CA THR A 285 -27.35 8.15 19.18
C THR A 285 -28.62 8.99 19.08
N GLY A 286 -29.47 8.91 20.10
CA GLY A 286 -30.66 9.74 20.29
C GLY A 286 -30.41 10.81 21.35
N TYR A 287 -30.75 12.04 21.01
CA TYR A 287 -30.60 13.21 21.87
C TYR A 287 -31.96 13.84 22.18
N ASP A 288 -32.11 14.37 23.39
CA ASP A 288 -33.26 15.19 23.77
C ASP A 288 -33.16 16.62 23.21
N LYS A 289 -34.11 17.49 23.60
CA LYS A 289 -34.16 18.89 23.14
C LYS A 289 -33.00 19.73 23.70
N GLN A 290 -32.40 19.31 24.79
CA GLN A 290 -31.26 19.95 25.46
C GLN A 290 -29.92 19.47 24.88
N GLY A 291 -29.95 18.49 23.98
CA GLY A 291 -28.76 17.91 23.37
C GLY A 291 -28.10 16.82 24.21
N GLN A 292 -28.77 16.34 25.27
CA GLN A 292 -28.26 15.25 26.08
C GLN A 292 -28.55 13.90 25.45
N GLU A 293 -27.59 12.98 25.53
CA GLU A 293 -27.76 11.61 25.07
C GLU A 293 -28.78 10.87 25.96
N VAL A 294 -29.88 10.43 25.35
CA VAL A 294 -30.96 9.69 26.03
C VAL A 294 -31.13 8.26 25.52
N TRP A 295 -30.43 7.92 24.43
CA TRP A 295 -30.41 6.58 23.85
C TRP A 295 -29.15 6.39 23.02
N SER A 296 -28.57 5.18 23.04
CA SER A 296 -27.48 4.80 22.15
C SER A 296 -27.59 3.34 21.75
N SER A 297 -27.23 3.05 20.50
CA SER A 297 -27.15 1.68 19.98
C SER A 297 -26.05 0.86 20.65
N SER A 298 -25.06 1.51 21.26
CA SER A 298 -23.92 0.87 21.92
C SER A 298 -23.44 1.74 23.09
N GLN A 299 -23.54 1.21 24.30
CA GLN A 299 -23.10 1.89 25.53
C GLN A 299 -21.57 1.90 25.66
N SER A 300 -20.91 0.92 25.04
CA SER A 300 -19.45 0.80 25.05
C SER A 300 -18.89 0.88 23.63
N HIS A 301 -18.78 -0.26 22.97
CA HIS A 301 -18.28 -0.39 21.61
C HIS A 301 -19.06 -1.49 20.88
N PRO A 302 -19.49 -1.30 19.62
CA PRO A 302 -20.36 -2.25 18.90
C PRO A 302 -19.87 -3.70 18.86
N VAL A 303 -18.54 -3.90 18.86
CA VAL A 303 -17.93 -5.23 19.01
C VAL A 303 -18.44 -6.04 20.23
N LYS A 304 -18.88 -5.37 21.30
CA LYS A 304 -19.39 -5.99 22.52
C LYS A 304 -20.91 -6.06 22.55
N ASP A 305 -21.59 -4.98 22.21
CA ASP A 305 -23.02 -4.76 22.51
C ASP A 305 -23.90 -4.41 21.28
N ASP A 306 -23.33 -4.26 20.08
CA ASP A 306 -24.08 -4.04 18.82
C ASP A 306 -23.38 -4.68 17.62
N LYS A 307 -23.22 -6.00 17.64
CA LYS A 307 -22.39 -6.74 16.67
C LYS A 307 -22.83 -6.54 15.21
N LYS A 308 -24.11 -6.30 14.95
CA LYS A 308 -24.63 -6.02 13.59
C LYS A 308 -24.07 -4.72 13.00
N ALA A 309 -23.67 -3.77 13.85
CA ALA A 309 -23.08 -2.51 13.45
C ALA A 309 -21.53 -2.55 13.39
N MET A 310 -20.93 -3.74 13.50
CA MET A 310 -19.48 -3.95 13.45
C MET A 310 -19.08 -4.67 12.15
N PHE A 311 -18.25 -4.02 11.35
CA PHE A 311 -17.78 -4.47 10.04
C PHE A 311 -16.28 -4.75 10.12
N MET A 312 -15.89 -6.01 10.30
CA MET A 312 -14.50 -6.42 10.50
C MET A 312 -14.21 -7.81 9.99
N TYR A 313 -12.92 -8.08 9.77
CA TYR A 313 -12.41 -9.40 9.49
C TYR A 313 -11.87 -10.04 10.78
N SER A 314 -12.46 -11.17 11.17
CA SER A 314 -12.16 -11.84 12.44
C SER A 314 -11.33 -13.09 12.21
N LEU A 315 -10.21 -13.18 12.91
CA LEU A 315 -9.25 -14.28 12.83
C LEU A 315 -9.21 -15.05 14.15
N GLY A 316 -9.00 -16.36 14.09
CA GLY A 316 -8.99 -17.23 15.25
C GLY A 316 -7.91 -18.29 15.26
N ASP A 317 -7.63 -18.84 16.44
CA ASP A 317 -6.79 -20.03 16.66
C ASP A 317 -7.58 -21.32 16.40
N ALA A 318 -6.96 -22.48 16.64
CA ALA A 318 -7.55 -23.78 16.31
C ALA A 318 -8.78 -24.08 17.19
N GLU A 319 -8.83 -23.50 18.38
CA GLU A 319 -9.88 -23.64 19.37
C GLU A 319 -11.07 -22.70 19.12
N GLY A 320 -10.96 -21.79 18.14
CA GLY A 320 -12.01 -20.85 17.77
C GLY A 320 -11.95 -19.52 18.54
N ASN A 321 -10.89 -19.27 19.32
CA ASN A 321 -10.72 -18.03 20.05
C ASN A 321 -10.07 -16.95 19.16
N PRO A 322 -10.36 -15.65 19.38
CA PRO A 322 -9.74 -14.58 18.62
C PRO A 322 -8.21 -14.59 18.70
N ALA A 323 -7.54 -14.58 17.54
CA ALA A 323 -6.08 -14.69 17.45
C ALA A 323 -5.46 -13.56 16.62
N PRO A 324 -4.24 -13.11 16.96
CA PRO A 324 -3.54 -12.12 16.15
C PRO A 324 -3.10 -12.71 14.79
N PRO A 325 -2.95 -11.88 13.74
CA PRO A 325 -2.64 -12.36 12.38
C PRO A 325 -1.48 -13.36 12.24
N PRO A 326 -0.35 -13.23 12.98
CA PRO A 326 0.74 -14.23 12.89
C PRO A 326 0.38 -15.61 13.44
N LYS A 327 -0.57 -15.71 14.39
CA LYS A 327 -0.92 -16.95 15.10
C LYS A 327 -2.21 -17.58 14.59
N ALA A 328 -3.08 -16.82 13.93
CA ALA A 328 -4.36 -17.30 13.45
C ALA A 328 -4.23 -18.55 12.57
N THR A 329 -5.08 -19.53 12.77
CA THR A 329 -5.17 -20.78 11.99
C THR A 329 -6.45 -20.83 11.17
N GLN A 330 -7.43 -19.97 11.46
CA GLN A 330 -8.69 -19.89 10.75
C GLN A 330 -9.28 -18.47 10.70
N VAL A 331 -10.33 -18.34 9.89
CA VAL A 331 -11.19 -17.16 9.80
C VAL A 331 -12.46 -17.42 10.60
N LEU A 332 -12.72 -16.61 11.62
CA LEU A 332 -13.93 -16.74 12.46
C LEU A 332 -15.14 -16.06 11.81
N GLY A 333 -14.92 -15.05 10.97
CA GLY A 333 -15.99 -14.37 10.26
C GLY A 333 -15.51 -13.14 9.50
N ASP A 334 -16.31 -12.71 8.53
CA ASP A 334 -16.07 -11.50 7.77
C ASP A 334 -17.38 -10.71 7.64
N THR A 335 -17.55 -9.69 8.49
CA THR A 335 -18.72 -8.82 8.48
C THR A 335 -18.50 -7.54 7.69
N ARG A 336 -17.36 -7.41 7.00
CA ARG A 336 -17.09 -6.24 6.14
C ARG A 336 -18.14 -6.13 5.04
N LEU A 337 -18.36 -4.92 4.53
CA LEU A 337 -19.23 -4.75 3.37
C LEU A 337 -18.54 -5.37 2.16
N LYS A 338 -19.23 -6.26 1.45
CA LYS A 338 -18.79 -6.86 0.18
C LYS A 338 -18.69 -5.79 -0.91
N PRO A 339 -18.01 -6.07 -2.04
CA PRO A 339 -18.00 -5.16 -3.18
C PRO A 339 -19.42 -4.71 -3.54
N HIS A 340 -19.62 -3.39 -3.68
CA HIS A 340 -20.91 -2.77 -4.05
C HIS A 340 -22.12 -3.11 -3.16
N GLU A 341 -21.91 -3.71 -1.99
CA GLU A 341 -23.01 -4.11 -1.12
C GLU A 341 -23.72 -2.92 -0.48
N THR A 342 -25.06 -2.98 -0.43
CA THR A 342 -25.87 -2.17 0.48
C THR A 342 -26.35 -3.02 1.64
N ARG A 343 -26.01 -2.63 2.87
CA ARG A 343 -26.50 -3.28 4.10
C ARG A 343 -27.37 -2.35 4.91
N GLU A 344 -28.46 -2.88 5.45
CA GLU A 344 -29.41 -2.12 6.26
C GLU A 344 -29.29 -2.52 7.74
N LEU A 345 -29.09 -1.53 8.61
CA LEU A 345 -29.15 -1.68 10.06
C LEU A 345 -30.49 -1.14 10.56
N LYS A 346 -31.27 -2.00 11.21
CA LYS A 346 -32.60 -1.64 11.76
C LYS A 346 -32.53 -1.52 13.27
N TYR A 347 -33.13 -0.47 13.82
CA TYR A 347 -33.25 -0.22 15.25
C TYR A 347 -34.68 0.17 15.60
N SER A 348 -35.15 -0.27 16.77
CA SER A 348 -36.40 0.16 17.38
C SER A 348 -36.10 0.69 18.77
N MET A 349 -36.64 1.86 19.11
CA MET A 349 -36.42 2.52 20.40
C MET A 349 -37.64 3.30 20.85
N ALA A 350 -37.78 3.53 22.16
CA ALA A 350 -38.83 4.38 22.70
C ALA A 350 -38.64 5.83 22.24
N ARG A 351 -39.71 6.46 21.74
CA ARG A 351 -39.63 7.81 21.15
C ARG A 351 -39.65 8.94 22.18
N ALA A 352 -40.22 8.70 23.37
CA ALA A 352 -40.72 9.76 24.26
C ALA A 352 -39.72 10.87 24.64
N LYS A 353 -38.41 10.59 24.59
CA LYS A 353 -37.36 11.55 24.96
C LYS A 353 -36.44 11.97 23.80
N ILE A 354 -36.64 11.43 22.59
CA ILE A 354 -35.73 11.67 21.46
C ILE A 354 -36.25 12.83 20.60
N ALA A 355 -35.49 13.91 20.55
CA ALA A 355 -35.72 15.05 19.67
C ALA A 355 -34.86 14.99 18.38
N LYS A 356 -33.66 14.42 18.47
CA LYS A 356 -32.70 14.32 17.35
C LYS A 356 -32.02 12.97 17.33
N LEU A 357 -31.76 12.45 16.12
CA LEU A 357 -30.93 11.25 15.91
C LEU A 357 -29.64 11.64 15.17
N LYS A 358 -28.55 10.95 15.51
CA LYS A 358 -27.27 11.05 14.81
C LYS A 358 -26.71 9.65 14.59
N ALA A 359 -26.54 9.26 13.33
CA ALA A 359 -25.78 8.08 12.95
C ALA A 359 -24.37 8.52 12.53
N VAL A 360 -23.34 7.86 13.05
CA VAL A 360 -21.94 8.09 12.67
C VAL A 360 -21.28 6.76 12.35
N ALA A 361 -20.66 6.68 11.17
CA ALA A 361 -19.75 5.60 10.83
C ALA A 361 -18.31 6.00 11.21
N TYR A 362 -17.65 5.15 11.98
CA TYR A 362 -16.27 5.29 12.39
C TYR A 362 -15.42 4.30 11.61
N TYR A 363 -14.28 4.75 11.10
CA TYR A 363 -13.27 3.92 10.45
C TYR A 363 -12.05 3.83 11.35
N ASP A 364 -11.65 2.61 11.66
CA ASP A 364 -10.50 2.33 12.49
C ASP A 364 -9.39 1.65 11.70
N LEU A 365 -8.20 2.21 11.83
CA LEU A 365 -6.97 1.60 11.35
C LEU A 365 -6.66 0.31 12.12
N LEU A 366 -7.07 0.18 13.38
CA LEU A 366 -6.71 -0.96 14.23
C LEU A 366 -7.92 -1.49 14.98
N LEU A 367 -7.90 -2.79 15.27
CA LEU A 367 -8.92 -3.40 16.12
C LEU A 367 -8.92 -2.75 17.52
N PRO A 368 -10.09 -2.59 18.15
CA PRO A 368 -10.19 -1.97 19.47
C PRO A 368 -9.23 -2.53 20.54
N PRO A 369 -9.00 -3.86 20.66
CA PRO A 369 -8.04 -4.40 21.61
C PRO A 369 -6.59 -4.00 21.34
N MET A 370 -6.22 -3.77 20.07
CA MET A 370 -4.87 -3.37 19.68
C MET A 370 -4.60 -1.91 20.03
N LYS A 371 -5.60 -1.02 19.87
CA LYS A 371 -5.49 0.39 20.24
C LYS A 371 -5.13 0.56 21.72
N LYS A 372 -5.76 -0.22 22.60
CA LYS A 372 -5.47 -0.19 24.05
C LYS A 372 -4.01 -0.53 24.38
N LYS A 373 -3.38 -1.44 23.63
CA LYS A 373 -1.98 -1.85 23.88
C LYS A 373 -0.96 -0.83 23.38
N LEU A 374 -1.34 0.06 22.47
CA LEU A 374 -0.43 1.05 21.86
C LEU A 374 -0.44 2.41 22.56
N VAL A 375 -1.46 2.68 23.40
CA VAL A 375 -1.57 3.93 24.19
C VAL A 375 -0.86 3.81 25.55
N VAL A 376 -0.45 2.60 25.94
CA VAL A 376 0.19 2.28 27.24
C VAL A 376 1.69 2.03 27.09
N GLY A 377 2.30 2.47 25.97
CA GLY A 377 3.70 2.22 25.63
C GLY A 377 4.49 3.51 25.43
#